data_AF-A0A9N9DUM6-F1
#
_entry.id   AF-A0A9N9DUM6-F1
#
_cell.length_a   1.000
_cell.length_b   1.000
_cell.length_c   1.000
_cell.angle_alpha   90.00
_cell.angle_beta   90.00
_cell.angle_gamma   90.00
#
_symmetry.space_group_name_H-M   'P 1'
#
loop_
_entity.id
_entity.type
_entity.pdbx_description
1 polymer ?
#
loop_
_entity_poly.entity_id
_entity_poly.type
_entity_poly.pdbx_seq_one_letter_code
_entity_poly.pdbx_strand_id
1 'polypeptide(L)'
;KVPLYPPLPSPLSPPTVQEAIKLVEKLITKPRLARFPNGFIIYKNVYVKYRKENGHSIPMTKLSPMILHAWKSEPYHVKEAYTKISSEVKQLIQSNY
;
A
#
# COMPACT_ATOMS: atom_id res chain seq x y z
N LYS A 1 -17.03 16.84 -10.73
CA LYS A 1 -17.18 15.48 -11.32
C LYS A 1 -15.96 14.66 -10.92
N VAL A 2 -16.06 13.78 -9.91
CA VAL A 2 -14.96 12.87 -9.55
C VAL A 2 -14.83 11.88 -10.69
N PRO A 3 -13.64 11.69 -11.31
CA PRO A 3 -13.54 10.77 -12.43
C PRO A 3 -13.79 9.34 -11.93
N LEU A 4 -14.88 8.75 -12.42
CA LEU A 4 -15.29 7.38 -12.18
C LEU A 4 -14.36 6.45 -12.96
N TYR A 5 -13.24 6.08 -12.34
CA TYR A 5 -12.43 4.94 -12.74
C TYR A 5 -12.89 3.72 -11.94
N PRO A 6 -12.72 2.48 -12.46
CA PRO A 6 -13.42 1.32 -11.93
C PRO A 6 -13.23 1.23 -10.42
N PRO A 7 -14.31 1.02 -9.66
CA PRO A 7 -14.26 0.91 -8.22
C PRO A 7 -13.26 -0.19 -7.86
N LEU A 8 -12.47 0.09 -6.83
CA LEU A 8 -11.59 -0.91 -6.24
C LEU A 8 -12.39 -2.16 -5.89
N PRO A 9 -11.85 -3.38 -6.10
CA PRO A 9 -12.33 -4.52 -5.34
C PRO A 9 -12.11 -4.21 -3.86
N SER A 10 -13.21 -3.98 -3.15
CA SER A 10 -13.23 -3.76 -1.71
C SER A 10 -13.70 -5.04 -1.01
N PRO A 11 -13.01 -5.50 0.03
CA PRO A 11 -11.72 -5.01 0.54
C PRO A 11 -10.56 -5.51 -0.33
N LEU A 12 -9.53 -4.67 -0.51
CA LEU A 12 -8.25 -5.17 -1.00
C LEU A 12 -7.66 -6.10 0.06
N SER A 13 -7.53 -7.39 -0.27
CA SER A 13 -6.95 -8.37 0.63
C SER A 13 -5.55 -7.91 1.07
N PRO A 14 -5.27 -7.88 2.39
CA PRO A 14 -3.93 -7.58 2.87
C PRO A 14 -2.91 -8.55 2.24
N PRO A 15 -1.77 -8.05 1.75
CA PRO A 15 -0.73 -8.91 1.20
C PRO A 15 -0.11 -9.73 2.34
N THR A 16 0.54 -10.83 1.99
CA THR A 16 1.39 -11.52 2.96
C THR A 16 2.56 -10.62 3.39
N VAL A 17 3.15 -10.89 4.55
CA VAL A 17 4.33 -10.16 5.05
C VAL A 17 5.45 -10.18 4.03
N GLN A 18 5.71 -11.32 3.38
CA GLN A 18 6.75 -11.46 2.36
C GLN A 18 6.50 -10.59 1.13
N GLU A 19 5.24 -10.47 0.70
CA GLU A 19 4.88 -9.58 -0.41
C GLU A 19 5.00 -8.11 0.01
N ALA A 20 4.61 -7.78 1.24
CA ALA A 20 4.78 -6.44 1.79
C ALA A 20 6.26 -6.04 1.84
N ILE A 21 7.16 -6.93 2.27
CA ILE A 21 8.62 -6.72 2.23
C ILE A 21 9.06 -6.37 0.80
N LYS A 22 8.73 -7.19 -0.20
CA LYS A 22 9.09 -6.94 -1.61
C LYS A 22 8.55 -5.60 -2.14
N LEU A 23 7.36 -5.20 -1.69
CA LEU A 23 6.75 -3.92 -2.07
C LEU A 23 7.53 -2.73 -1.46
N VAL A 24 8.10 -2.90 -0.27
CA VAL A 24 8.75 -1.82 0.48
C VAL A 24 10.28 -1.81 0.40
N GLU A 25 10.93 -2.92 0.06
CA GLU A 25 12.37 -3.02 -0.22
C GLU A 25 12.81 -1.94 -1.23
N LYS A 26 12.00 -1.72 -2.26
CA LYS A 26 12.21 -0.67 -3.28
C LYS A 26 12.14 0.77 -2.72
N LEU A 27 11.51 0.95 -1.56
CA LEU A 27 11.40 2.23 -0.86
C LEU A 27 12.56 2.42 0.14
N ILE A 28 12.98 1.34 0.79
CA ILE A 28 14.08 1.33 1.77
C ILE A 28 15.42 1.58 1.08
N THR A 29 15.60 1.01 -0.11
CA THR A 29 16.77 1.27 -0.99
C THR A 29 16.83 2.71 -1.52
N LYS A 30 15.77 3.51 -1.34
CA LYS A 30 15.73 4.92 -1.75
C LYS A 30 15.76 5.81 -0.50
N PRO A 31 16.92 6.37 -0.10
CA PRO A 31 17.07 7.13 1.14
C PRO A 31 16.13 8.35 1.26
N ARG A 32 15.67 8.93 0.13
CA ARG A 32 14.67 10.02 0.13
C ARG A 32 13.24 9.58 0.47
N LEU A 33 12.97 8.28 0.53
CA LEU A 33 11.68 7.67 0.86
C LEU A 33 11.72 6.90 2.19
N ALA A 34 12.83 6.97 2.93
CA ALA A 34 13.16 6.19 4.13
C ALA A 34 12.30 6.49 5.38
N ARG A 35 11.07 6.97 5.22
CA ARG A 35 10.07 6.85 6.29
C ARG A 35 9.52 5.44 6.19
N PHE A 36 9.68 4.65 7.25
CA PHE A 36 9.17 3.29 7.32
C PHE A 36 7.72 3.23 6.81
N PRO A 37 7.39 2.25 5.96
CA PRO A 37 6.08 2.14 5.33
C PRO A 37 5.03 1.85 6.40
N ASN A 38 4.21 2.84 6.75
CA ASN A 38 3.02 2.63 7.57
C ASN A 38 1.99 1.75 6.81
N GLY A 39 0.93 1.29 7.48
CA GLY A 39 -0.12 0.47 6.86
C GLY A 39 -0.70 1.07 5.57
N PHE A 40 -0.85 2.41 5.52
CA PHE A 40 -1.31 3.12 4.32
C PHE A 40 -0.29 3.06 3.16
N ILE A 41 1.01 3.10 3.43
CA ILE A 41 2.04 2.97 2.38
C ILE A 41 1.99 1.57 1.77
N ILE A 42 1.80 0.51 2.58
CA ILE A 42 1.65 -0.85 2.08
C ILE A 42 0.37 -0.96 1.23
N TYR A 43 -0.76 -0.49 1.76
CA TYR A 43 -2.04 -0.43 1.05
C TYR A 43 -1.93 0.28 -0.31
N LYS A 44 -1.28 1.45 -0.35
CA LYS A 44 -1.04 2.22 -1.58
C LYS A 44 -0.23 1.43 -2.61
N ASN A 45 0.79 0.69 -2.17
CA ASN A 45 1.63 -0.10 -3.08
C ASN A 45 0.88 -1.32 -3.63
N VAL A 46 0.07 -1.98 -2.82
CA VAL A 46 -0.81 -3.09 -3.27
C VAL A 46 -1.78 -2.59 -4.33
N TYR A 47 -2.42 -1.44 -4.09
CA TYR A 47 -3.31 -0.79 -5.07
C TYR A 47 -2.59 -0.52 -6.39
N VAL A 48 -1.39 0.08 -6.32
CA VAL A 48 -0.61 0.43 -7.51
C VAL A 48 -0.18 -0.81 -8.28
N LYS A 49 0.22 -1.88 -7.57
CA LYS A 49 0.57 -3.18 -8.17
C LYS A 49 -0.64 -3.77 -8.90
N TYR A 50 -1.78 -3.90 -8.22
CA TYR A 50 -3.02 -4.42 -8.81
C TYR A 50 -3.39 -3.65 -10.08
N ARG A 51 -3.34 -2.32 -10.07
CA ARG A 51 -3.68 -1.51 -11.24
C ARG A 51 -2.72 -1.67 -12.40
N LYS A 52 -1.41 -1.78 -12.13
CA LYS A 52 -0.39 -2.06 -13.16
C LYS A 52 -0.64 -3.40 -13.82
N GLU A 53 -0.95 -4.43 -13.03
CA GLU A 53 -1.29 -5.77 -13.53
C GLU A 53 -2.56 -5.76 -14.39
N ASN A 54 -3.50 -4.87 -14.10
CA ASN A 54 -4.71 -4.67 -14.91
C ASN A 54 -4.54 -3.68 -16.09
N GLY A 55 -3.31 -3.22 -16.39
CA GLY A 55 -3.03 -2.34 -17.55
C GLY A 55 -3.42 -0.87 -17.38
N HIS A 56 -3.79 -0.41 -16.19
CA HIS A 56 -4.20 0.98 -15.95
C HIS A 56 -3.06 1.82 -15.38
N SER A 57 -2.38 2.59 -16.24
CA SER A 57 -1.40 3.60 -15.81
C SER A 57 -2.06 4.96 -15.58
N ILE A 58 -2.34 5.29 -14.31
CA ILE A 58 -2.85 6.61 -13.91
C ILE A 58 -1.73 7.38 -13.20
N PRO A 59 -1.54 8.69 -13.48
CA PRO A 59 -0.61 9.52 -12.73
C PRO A 59 -0.86 9.46 -11.22
N MET A 60 0.21 9.30 -10.44
CA MET A 60 0.15 9.17 -8.98
C MET A 60 -0.55 10.37 -8.29
N THR A 61 -0.50 11.55 -8.92
CA THR A 61 -1.15 12.78 -8.47
C THR A 61 -2.67 12.67 -8.44
N LYS A 62 -3.27 11.95 -9.39
CA LYS A 62 -4.70 11.65 -9.41
C LYS A 62 -5.04 10.44 -8.54
N LEU A 63 -4.11 9.50 -8.43
CA LEU A 63 -4.32 8.23 -7.73
C LEU A 63 -4.25 8.36 -6.21
N SER A 64 -3.32 9.15 -5.68
CA SER A 64 -3.08 9.26 -4.24
C SER A 64 -4.29 9.74 -3.44
N PRO A 65 -5.05 10.77 -3.89
CA PRO A 65 -6.28 11.17 -3.21
C PRO A 65 -7.36 10.07 -3.18
N MET A 66 -7.46 9.29 -4.26
CA MET A 66 -8.44 8.19 -4.35
C MET A 66 -8.09 7.05 -3.39
N ILE A 67 -6.82 6.64 -3.37
CA ILE A 67 -6.33 5.61 -2.44
C ILE A 67 -6.52 6.07 -0.99
N LEU A 68 -6.29 7.35 -0.70
CA LEU A 68 -6.53 7.90 0.63
C LEU A 68 -8.00 7.85 1.02
N HIS A 69 -8.92 8.17 0.10
CA HIS A 69 -10.35 8.07 0.34
C HIS A 69 -10.80 6.62 0.57
N ALA A 70 -10.29 5.68 -0.24
CA ALA A 70 -10.55 4.25 -0.06
C ALA A 70 -10.03 3.76 1.29
N TRP A 71 -8.76 4.05 1.63
CA TRP A 71 -8.17 3.72 2.92
C TRP A 71 -8.98 4.26 4.09
N LYS A 72 -9.50 5.49 4.02
CA LYS A 72 -10.37 6.05 5.06
C LYS A 72 -11.67 5.26 5.22
N SER A 73 -12.21 4.74 4.13
CA SER A 73 -13.48 3.99 4.07
C SER A 73 -13.32 2.50 4.40
N GLU A 74 -12.08 1.96 4.40
CA GLU A 74 -11.82 0.55 4.72
C GLU A 74 -12.27 0.20 6.16
N PRO A 75 -12.75 -1.04 6.39
CA PRO A 75 -13.09 -1.53 7.72
C PRO A 75 -11.89 -1.51 8.68
N TYR A 76 -12.19 -1.48 9.98
CA TYR A 76 -11.17 -1.51 11.03
C TYR A 76 -10.24 -2.73 10.92
N HIS A 77 -10.80 -3.93 10.72
CA HIS A 77 -10.01 -5.17 10.62
C HIS A 77 -9.01 -5.15 9.46
N VAL A 78 -9.35 -4.51 8.33
CA VAL A 78 -8.44 -4.34 7.19
C VAL A 78 -7.29 -3.42 7.59
N LYS A 79 -7.61 -2.26 8.16
CA LYS A 79 -6.59 -1.29 8.62
C LYS A 79 -5.67 -1.89 9.68
N GLU A 80 -6.22 -2.68 10.59
CA GLU A 80 -5.48 -3.42 11.61
C GLU A 80 -4.53 -4.43 10.98
N ALA A 81 -4.99 -5.24 10.02
CA ALA A 81 -4.15 -6.20 9.30
C ALA A 81 -2.96 -5.50 8.60
N TYR A 82 -3.21 -4.42 7.85
CA TYR A 82 -2.14 -3.63 7.23
C TYR A 82 -1.19 -2.99 8.25
N THR A 83 -1.69 -2.61 9.41
CA THR A 83 -0.88 -2.05 10.50
C THR A 83 0.01 -3.12 11.14
N LYS A 84 -0.52 -4.33 11.36
CA LYS A 84 0.23 -5.48 11.87
C LYS A 84 1.34 -5.86 10.89
N ILE A 85 1.03 -5.98 9.60
CA ILE A 85 2.02 -6.25 8.55
C ILE A 85 3.11 -5.16 8.53
N SER A 86 2.73 -3.88 8.63
CA SER A 86 3.69 -2.77 8.69
C SER A 86 4.66 -2.88 9.86
N SER A 87 4.15 -3.25 11.04
CA SER A 87 4.97 -3.50 12.24
C SER A 87 5.91 -4.69 12.08
N GLU A 88 5.42 -5.81 11.55
CA GLU A 88 6.23 -7.02 11.32
C GLU A 88 7.34 -6.76 10.28
N VAL A 89 7.00 -6.11 9.17
CA VAL A 89 7.96 -5.67 8.15
C VAL A 89 9.03 -4.78 8.78
N LYS A 90 8.64 -3.81 9.62
CA LYS A 90 9.57 -2.93 10.32
C LYS A 90 10.53 -3.72 11.21
N GLN A 91 10.03 -4.66 12.00
CA GLN A 91 10.86 -5.49 12.88
C GLN A 91 11.84 -6.35 12.08
N LEU A 92 11.39 -6.98 10.99
CA LEU A 92 12.24 -7.82 10.15
C LEU A 92 13.36 -7.03 9.47
N ILE A 93 13.08 -5.80 9.01
CA ILE A 93 14.11 -4.93 8.42
C ILE A 93 15.09 -4.46 9.49
N GLN A 94 14.61 -4.07 10.68
CA GLN A 94 15.47 -3.65 11.78
C GLN A 94 16.31 -4.79 12.38
N SER A 95 15.87 -6.04 12.26
CA SER A 95 16.61 -7.20 12.74
C SER A 95 17.66 -7.71 11.72
N ASN A 96 17.52 -7.37 10.45
CA ASN A 96 18.42 -7.80 9.36
C ASN A 96 19.51 -6.75 9.03
N TYR A 97 19.53 -5.62 9.74
CA TYR A 97 20.50 -4.53 9.64
C TYR A 97 21.06 -4.21 11.02
#